data_AF-A0A6H1RDR0-F1
#
_entry.id   AF-A0A6H1RDR0-F1
#
_cell.length_a   1.000
_cell.length_b   1.000
_cell.length_c   1.000
_cell.angle_alpha   90.00
_cell.angle_beta   90.00
_cell.angle_gamma   90.00
#
_symmetry.space_group_name_H-M   'P 1'
#
loop_
_entity.id
_entity.type
_entity.pdbx_description
1 polymer ?
#
loop_
_entity_poly.entity_id
_entity_poly.type
_entity_poly.pdbx_seq_one_letter_code
_entity_poly.pdbx_strand_id
1 'polypeptide(L)'
;MRGTVQESSNMQPAFKGFAPAAEITVKRYLYRNRSKGVETDTVIREPDGSLRVSTSWGHFFLSPPLARWLEQDNTVLTWQRVPTKQGTALHLCLVDEAGNMLWRESSASTTVAPPPAVSYDYGGPAMGLGSRLRLQSLTSPSGSHTLLHHDDGNLVLYCNATHTPVWATDTSWLDDSWVDLTLRGDLVLRTSCGAPVWQSDTADAGVERLAVRDDGSLALLDAAGTAVWRIHHHAPCTAAGHSPPRGAVLRRGQTLRNQSLTSADGGTVLYHRAGEGNGEGTRLIRADGIQLWYAPNSRAADASLTLDNEGFLQVRADDGSVVEQLAGPGDHLIVVPGGEVRLCAFDGTVLWREGQHVIDHGDEVMTASPRTVTPAALKTLLNADATPIVRTDFSDDHAWDTAWRDLTTPREYWDDDVVLDTTLVAIPEFEGWTGEELATLLSHTKHERLLAVDAVTLASPEHPVLVVEIDPERNQPRSFRATPHALLDVEIQLSIANMGWEDFSRSADPDGVLRTSTAD
;
A
#
# COMPACT_ATOMS: atom_id res chain seq x y z
N MET A 1 -8.43 62.20 44.89
CA MET A 1 -7.35 62.03 43.89
C MET A 1 -7.21 60.55 43.59
N ARG A 2 -7.65 60.14 42.40
CA ARG A 2 -7.46 58.78 41.88
C ARG A 2 -6.18 58.76 41.04
N GLY A 3 -5.32 57.78 41.32
CA GLY A 3 -4.65 56.94 40.34
C GLY A 3 -3.46 57.52 39.59
N THR A 4 -2.31 56.87 39.75
CA THR A 4 -1.68 56.12 38.64
C THR A 4 -0.67 55.13 39.23
N VAL A 5 -1.07 53.86 39.27
CA VAL A 5 -0.15 52.74 39.45
C VAL A 5 0.48 52.51 38.08
N GLN A 6 1.80 52.59 38.04
CA GLN A 6 2.60 52.32 36.87
C GLN A 6 2.67 50.80 36.69
N GLU A 7 1.90 50.25 35.77
CA GLU A 7 2.05 48.85 35.34
C GLU A 7 3.39 48.73 34.58
N SER A 8 4.44 48.38 35.32
CA SER A 8 5.66 47.85 34.73
C SER A 8 5.35 46.49 34.13
N SER A 9 5.11 46.46 32.82
CA SER A 9 5.13 45.24 32.01
C SER A 9 6.52 44.58 32.13
N ASN A 10 6.67 43.62 33.03
CA ASN A 10 7.84 42.73 33.09
C ASN A 10 7.83 41.85 31.82
N MET A 11 8.43 42.33 30.73
CA MET A 11 8.78 41.47 29.59
C MET A 11 9.97 40.61 29.98
N GLN A 12 9.80 39.29 30.00
CA GLN A 12 10.91 38.35 30.13
C GLN A 12 11.83 38.45 28.89
N PRO A 13 13.16 38.32 29.05
CA PRO A 13 14.07 38.41 27.92
C PRO A 13 13.83 37.27 26.93
N ALA A 14 13.87 37.58 25.63
CA ALA A 14 13.78 36.59 24.56
C ALA A 14 14.91 35.56 24.65
N PHE A 15 14.66 34.36 24.15
CA PHE A 15 15.62 33.27 24.10
C PHE A 15 16.56 33.44 22.92
N LYS A 16 17.87 33.49 23.18
CA LYS A 16 18.88 33.61 22.13
C LYS A 16 19.42 32.23 21.75
N GLY A 17 19.22 31.83 20.51
CA GLY A 17 19.80 30.63 19.90
C GLY A 17 19.00 29.35 20.13
N PHE A 18 18.49 29.11 21.35
CA PHE A 18 17.68 27.95 21.69
C PHE A 18 16.61 28.24 22.75
N ALA A 19 15.51 27.48 22.75
CA ALA A 19 14.42 27.59 23.73
C ALA A 19 13.62 26.27 23.86
N PRO A 20 13.14 25.90 25.06
CA PRO A 20 12.07 24.89 25.18
C PRO A 20 10.82 25.39 24.45
N ALA A 21 10.21 24.55 23.61
CA ALA A 21 9.07 24.97 22.78
C ALA A 21 7.86 25.44 23.61
N ALA A 22 7.64 24.84 24.78
CA ALA A 22 6.57 25.17 25.70
C ALA A 22 6.71 26.59 26.31
N GLU A 23 7.94 27.11 26.40
CA GLU A 23 8.20 28.44 26.97
C GLU A 23 8.14 29.57 25.92
N ILE A 24 8.04 29.24 24.62
CA ILE A 24 7.94 30.23 23.55
C ILE A 24 6.56 30.88 23.58
N THR A 25 6.55 32.20 23.71
CA THR A 25 5.34 33.02 23.71
C THR A 25 5.54 34.27 22.86
N VAL A 26 4.47 35.04 22.62
CA VAL A 26 4.55 36.36 21.96
C VAL A 26 5.46 37.36 22.69
N LYS A 27 5.62 37.22 24.01
CA LYS A 27 6.46 38.12 24.83
C LYS A 27 7.87 37.58 25.07
N ARG A 28 8.06 36.26 24.96
CA ARG A 28 9.33 35.56 25.19
C ARG A 28 9.58 34.61 24.02
N TYR A 29 10.10 35.15 22.93
CA TYR A 29 10.29 34.46 21.66
C TYR A 29 11.71 33.88 21.54
N LEU A 30 11.89 32.89 20.66
CA LEU A 30 13.22 32.42 20.26
C LEU A 30 13.73 33.29 19.12
N TYR A 31 15.00 33.69 19.17
CA TYR A 31 15.64 34.45 18.10
C TYR A 31 17.10 34.07 17.88
N ARG A 32 17.62 34.42 16.70
CA ARG A 32 19.07 34.45 16.45
C ARG A 32 19.51 35.71 15.72
N ASN A 33 20.76 36.09 15.94
CA ASN A 33 21.41 37.19 15.23
C ASN A 33 21.99 36.71 13.90
N ARG A 34 21.88 37.53 12.87
CA ARG A 34 22.77 37.41 11.70
C ARG A 34 24.08 38.15 11.94
N SER A 35 25.05 37.92 11.06
CA SER A 35 26.44 38.40 11.09
C SER A 35 26.65 39.93 11.14
N LYS A 36 25.61 40.73 11.42
CA LYS A 36 25.67 42.19 11.64
C LYS A 36 24.77 42.70 12.79
N GLY A 37 24.39 41.85 13.74
CA GLY A 37 23.69 42.27 14.96
C GLY A 37 22.20 42.61 14.79
N VAL A 38 21.62 42.38 13.63
CA VAL A 38 20.17 42.49 13.40
C VAL A 38 19.51 41.14 13.73
N GLU A 39 18.56 41.15 14.67
CA GLU A 39 17.67 40.00 14.93
C GLU A 39 16.91 39.70 13.64
N THR A 40 17.06 38.51 13.09
CA THR A 40 16.61 38.28 11.71
C THR A 40 15.97 36.93 11.48
N ASP A 41 15.95 36.05 12.48
CA ASP A 41 15.09 34.87 12.46
C ASP A 41 14.49 34.66 13.85
N THR A 42 13.17 34.50 13.93
CA THR A 42 12.40 34.40 15.18
C THR A 42 11.39 33.25 15.13
N VAL A 43 11.07 32.71 16.30
CA VAL A 43 9.97 31.75 16.49
C VAL A 43 9.05 32.29 17.58
N ILE A 44 7.79 32.48 17.24
CA ILE A 44 6.77 33.11 18.09
C ILE A 44 5.54 32.20 18.13
N ARG A 45 4.96 32.00 19.32
CA ARG A 45 3.70 31.29 19.47
C ARG A 45 2.51 32.20 19.19
N GLU A 46 1.64 31.72 18.31
CA GLU A 46 0.40 32.39 17.91
C GLU A 46 -0.78 31.97 18.80
N PRO A 47 -1.89 32.72 18.80
CA PRO A 47 -3.04 32.44 19.67
C PRO A 47 -3.71 31.07 19.45
N ASP A 48 -3.59 30.51 18.24
CA ASP A 48 -4.11 29.18 17.89
C ASP A 48 -3.21 28.02 18.34
N GLY A 49 -2.07 28.34 18.99
CA GLY A 49 -1.09 27.38 19.46
C GLY A 49 -0.02 27.01 18.43
N SER A 50 -0.12 27.49 17.19
CA SER A 50 0.92 27.32 16.17
C SER A 50 2.19 28.11 16.53
N LEU A 51 3.32 27.72 15.92
CA LEU A 51 4.57 28.49 16.01
C LEU A 51 4.84 29.16 14.67
N ARG A 52 4.78 30.49 14.62
CA ARG A 52 5.21 31.28 13.46
C ARG A 52 6.73 31.42 13.47
N VAL A 53 7.36 30.87 12.45
CA VAL A 53 8.79 31.00 12.19
C VAL A 53 8.97 32.09 11.15
N SER A 54 9.67 33.17 11.51
CA SER A 54 9.98 34.28 10.61
C SER A 54 11.46 34.29 10.28
N THR A 55 11.80 34.34 9.00
CA THR A 55 13.17 34.40 8.47
C THR A 55 13.28 35.53 7.46
N SER A 56 14.48 35.82 6.93
CA SER A 56 14.61 36.80 5.84
C SER A 56 13.93 36.43 4.53
N TRP A 57 13.65 35.14 4.32
CA TRP A 57 13.08 34.66 3.06
C TRP A 57 11.55 34.61 3.11
N GLY A 58 10.96 34.86 4.28
CA GLY A 58 9.54 34.78 4.53
C GLY A 58 9.25 34.21 5.91
N HIS A 59 7.98 33.90 6.15
CA HIS A 59 7.54 33.21 7.35
C HIS A 59 6.72 31.99 6.97
N PHE A 60 6.71 31.00 7.87
CA PHE A 60 5.89 29.80 7.79
C PHE A 60 5.39 29.45 9.20
N PHE A 61 4.44 28.53 9.28
CA PHE A 61 3.82 28.13 10.54
C PHE A 61 4.08 26.65 10.79
N LEU A 62 4.51 26.33 12.01
CA LEU A 62 4.44 24.97 12.53
C LEU A 62 3.03 24.78 13.10
N SER A 63 2.32 23.79 12.59
CA SER A 63 0.92 23.54 12.95
C SER A 63 0.74 23.32 14.47
N PRO A 64 -0.46 23.57 15.03
CA PRO A 64 -0.70 23.33 16.45
C PRO A 64 -0.39 21.89 16.92
N PRO A 65 -0.69 20.82 16.16
CA PRO A 65 -0.25 19.46 16.50
C PRO A 65 1.27 19.30 16.58
N LEU A 66 2.00 19.83 15.59
CA LEU A 66 3.46 19.80 15.60
C LEU A 66 4.02 20.60 16.78
N ALA A 67 3.51 21.81 17.03
CA ALA A 67 3.92 22.65 18.15
C ALA A 67 3.76 21.91 19.49
N ARG A 68 2.64 21.21 19.70
CA ARG A 68 2.42 20.37 20.89
C ARG A 68 3.41 19.21 20.98
N TRP A 69 3.69 18.53 19.86
CA TRP A 69 4.69 17.46 19.86
C TRP A 69 6.12 17.97 20.13
N LEU A 70 6.45 19.22 19.77
CA LEU A 70 7.73 19.84 20.08
C LEU A 70 7.90 20.20 21.58
N GLU A 71 6.82 20.18 22.37
CA GLU A 71 6.81 20.47 23.81
C GLU A 71 7.24 19.26 24.65
N GLN A 72 8.28 18.55 24.21
CA GLN A 72 8.84 17.41 24.93
C GLN A 72 9.78 17.88 26.05
N ASP A 73 9.72 17.19 27.19
CA ASP A 73 10.65 17.40 28.29
C ASP A 73 12.10 17.21 27.83
N ASN A 74 13.01 18.00 28.38
CA ASN A 74 14.46 17.91 28.10
C ASN A 74 14.82 18.06 26.61
N THR A 75 14.02 18.83 25.87
CA THR A 75 14.31 19.20 24.47
C THR A 75 14.31 20.71 24.28
N VAL A 76 15.02 21.18 23.25
CA VAL A 76 15.02 22.59 22.86
C VAL A 76 14.91 22.75 21.35
N LEU A 77 14.14 23.76 20.93
CA LEU A 77 14.20 24.30 19.58
C LEU A 77 15.44 25.16 19.43
N THR A 78 16.22 24.94 18.37
CA THR A 78 17.48 25.63 18.13
C THR A 78 17.76 25.72 16.63
N TRP A 79 18.64 26.63 16.23
CA TRP A 79 19.04 26.77 14.84
C TRP A 79 20.36 26.05 14.56
N GLN A 80 20.34 24.99 13.75
CA GLN A 80 21.51 24.19 13.43
C GLN A 80 21.83 24.18 11.94
N ARG A 81 23.14 24.08 11.63
CA ARG A 81 23.63 23.90 10.27
C ARG A 81 23.59 22.42 9.93
N VAL A 82 22.68 22.04 9.05
CA VAL A 82 22.47 20.64 8.63
C VAL A 82 23.05 20.46 7.22
N PRO A 83 23.80 19.37 6.96
CA PRO A 83 24.24 19.04 5.60
C PRO A 83 23.04 18.97 4.65
N THR A 84 23.24 19.41 3.40
CA THR A 84 22.26 19.31 2.31
C THR A 84 22.93 18.86 1.01
N LYS A 85 22.14 18.44 0.02
CA LYS A 85 22.66 18.15 -1.33
C LYS A 85 23.43 19.34 -1.95
N GLN A 86 23.13 20.56 -1.51
CA GLN A 86 23.74 21.81 -1.97
C GLN A 86 24.81 22.35 -1.01
N GLY A 87 25.22 21.56 0.00
CA GLY A 87 26.25 21.92 0.97
C GLY A 87 25.74 21.87 2.40
N THR A 88 25.48 23.03 3.00
CA THR A 88 24.98 23.10 4.38
C THR A 88 24.02 24.28 4.50
N ALA A 89 22.79 23.98 4.91
CA ALA A 89 21.76 24.97 5.16
C ALA A 89 21.47 25.06 6.65
N LEU A 90 20.87 26.16 7.08
CA LEU A 90 20.46 26.30 8.46
C LEU A 90 18.97 25.96 8.59
N HIS A 91 18.67 25.16 9.59
CA HIS A 91 17.33 24.68 9.92
C HIS A 91 17.04 24.96 11.39
N LEU A 92 15.78 25.25 11.69
CA LEU A 92 15.17 25.10 13.01
C LEU A 92 14.99 23.61 13.34
N CYS A 93 15.69 23.15 14.36
CA CYS A 93 15.69 21.76 14.79
C CYS A 93 15.18 21.63 16.22
N LEU A 94 14.55 20.50 16.52
CA LEU A 94 14.37 20.03 17.89
C LEU A 94 15.54 19.11 18.24
N VAL A 95 16.20 19.36 19.37
CA VAL A 95 17.28 18.51 19.87
C VAL A 95 17.08 18.13 21.34
N ASP A 96 17.55 16.94 21.71
CA ASP A 96 17.59 16.49 23.10
C ASP A 96 18.83 17.02 23.86
N GLU A 97 18.93 16.70 25.16
CA GLU A 97 20.07 17.06 26.02
C GLU A 97 21.42 16.49 25.54
N ALA A 98 21.41 15.37 24.82
CA ALA A 98 22.61 14.77 24.24
C ALA A 98 23.01 15.43 22.90
N GLY A 99 22.16 16.32 22.37
CA GLY A 99 22.36 16.98 21.09
C GLY A 99 21.91 16.16 19.89
N ASN A 100 21.18 15.06 20.09
CA ASN A 100 20.57 14.30 19.01
C ASN A 100 19.43 15.12 18.39
N MET A 101 19.37 15.14 17.07
CA MET A 101 18.29 15.81 16.34
C MET A 101 17.05 14.92 16.29
N LEU A 102 15.94 15.41 16.82
CA LEU A 102 14.66 14.71 16.86
C LEU A 102 13.74 15.13 15.71
N TRP A 103 13.87 16.38 15.26
CA TRP A 103 13.05 16.96 14.20
C TRP A 103 13.73 18.19 13.57
N ARG A 104 13.31 18.56 12.34
CA ARG A 104 13.71 19.77 11.62
C ARG A 104 12.61 20.26 10.67
N GLU A 105 12.56 21.54 10.31
CA GLU A 105 11.47 22.09 9.47
C GLU A 105 11.52 21.72 7.99
N SER A 106 12.61 21.10 7.52
CA SER A 106 12.71 20.65 6.14
C SER A 106 13.53 19.38 6.04
N SER A 107 12.96 18.42 5.32
CA SER A 107 13.48 17.08 5.08
C SER A 107 14.19 16.92 3.74
N ALA A 108 14.30 17.99 2.92
CA ALA A 108 14.90 17.98 1.57
C ALA A 108 16.38 17.53 1.51
N SER A 109 16.98 17.20 2.66
CA SER A 109 18.32 16.67 2.79
C SER A 109 18.31 15.30 3.45
N THR A 110 18.55 14.25 2.69
CA THR A 110 18.86 12.92 3.21
C THR A 110 20.05 12.93 4.16
N THR A 111 19.95 12.21 5.27
CA THR A 111 21.11 11.52 5.85
C THR A 111 20.64 10.17 6.38
N VAL A 112 21.15 9.11 5.75
CA VAL A 112 20.78 7.69 5.86
C VAL A 112 19.49 7.36 5.10
N ALA A 113 19.64 6.88 3.85
CA ALA A 113 18.62 6.04 3.25
C ALA A 113 18.35 4.92 4.26
N PRO A 114 17.13 4.79 4.81
CA PRO A 114 16.91 3.75 5.80
C PRO A 114 17.21 2.41 5.11
N PRO A 115 17.73 1.41 5.83
CA PRO A 115 18.08 0.14 5.22
C PRO A 115 16.91 -0.35 4.36
N PRO A 116 17.17 -0.90 3.16
CA PRO A 116 16.10 -1.43 2.31
C PRO A 116 15.25 -2.34 3.17
N ALA A 117 13.93 -2.25 3.03
CA ALA A 117 13.06 -3.15 3.79
C ALA A 117 13.54 -4.58 3.47
N VAL A 118 13.82 -5.37 4.51
CA VAL A 118 14.13 -6.77 4.28
C VAL A 118 12.83 -7.36 3.74
N SER A 119 12.90 -7.87 2.51
CA SER A 119 11.76 -8.32 1.72
C SER A 119 11.08 -9.46 2.46
N TYR A 120 9.85 -9.19 2.92
CA TYR A 120 8.88 -10.26 3.14
C TYR A 120 7.56 -9.98 2.46
N ASP A 121 7.12 -8.73 2.26
CA ASP A 121 5.82 -8.46 1.64
C ASP A 121 5.72 -7.02 1.13
N TYR A 122 6.16 -6.77 -0.09
CA TYR A 122 5.92 -5.46 -0.74
C TYR A 122 4.53 -5.47 -1.34
N GLY A 123 3.62 -4.57 -0.91
CA GLY A 123 2.26 -4.49 -1.44
C GLY A 123 1.37 -5.71 -1.17
N GLY A 124 1.80 -6.60 -0.27
CA GLY A 124 1.00 -7.69 0.29
C GLY A 124 0.09 -7.23 1.44
N PRO A 125 -0.56 -8.16 2.15
CA PRO A 125 -1.44 -7.84 3.27
C PRO A 125 -0.70 -7.62 4.59
N ALA A 126 0.60 -7.89 4.66
CA ALA A 126 1.35 -7.91 5.90
C ALA A 126 2.75 -7.28 5.77
N MET A 127 3.39 -7.02 6.90
CA MET A 127 4.82 -6.72 6.98
C MET A 127 5.42 -7.36 8.24
N GLY A 128 6.62 -7.90 8.12
CA GLY A 128 7.32 -8.58 9.21
C GLY A 128 8.19 -7.66 10.07
N LEU A 129 8.80 -8.25 11.12
CA LEU A 129 9.78 -7.58 11.97
C LEU A 129 10.96 -7.00 11.15
N GLY A 130 11.34 -5.76 11.45
CA GLY A 130 12.42 -5.03 10.77
C GLY A 130 12.00 -4.39 9.44
N SER A 131 10.79 -4.66 8.94
CA SER A 131 10.26 -4.02 7.73
C SER A 131 9.77 -2.58 8.03
N ARG A 132 9.58 -1.80 6.96
CA ARG A 132 9.10 -0.41 7.04
C ARG A 132 8.17 -0.05 5.88
N LEU A 133 7.33 0.95 6.10
CA LEU A 133 6.51 1.64 5.09
C LEU A 133 6.95 3.10 4.99
N ARG A 134 7.21 3.57 3.77
CA ARG A 134 7.39 5.00 3.47
C ARG A 134 6.81 5.29 2.09
N LEU A 135 5.66 5.94 2.04
CA LEU A 135 4.85 6.12 0.81
C LEU A 135 4.29 4.79 0.26
N GLN A 136 4.34 3.75 1.08
CA GLN A 136 3.95 2.39 0.71
C GLN A 136 2.63 2.01 1.35
N SER A 137 2.05 0.94 0.83
CA SER A 137 0.77 0.40 1.27
C SER A 137 0.82 -1.10 1.57
N LEU A 138 -0.06 -1.53 2.46
CA LEU A 138 -0.45 -2.93 2.67
C LEU A 138 -1.92 -3.09 2.33
N THR A 139 -2.27 -4.11 1.56
CA THR A 139 -3.64 -4.31 1.05
C THR A 139 -4.17 -5.66 1.55
N SER A 140 -5.33 -5.67 2.20
CA SER A 140 -5.96 -6.89 2.74
C SER A 140 -6.11 -7.98 1.67
N PRO A 141 -6.14 -9.28 2.00
CA PRO A 141 -6.16 -10.34 0.99
C PRO A 141 -7.28 -10.24 -0.05
N SER A 142 -8.50 -9.90 0.35
CA SER A 142 -9.63 -9.68 -0.57
C SER A 142 -9.50 -8.39 -1.40
N GLY A 143 -8.61 -7.48 -0.99
CA GLY A 143 -8.48 -6.16 -1.60
C GLY A 143 -9.50 -5.15 -1.08
N SER A 144 -10.25 -5.48 -0.02
CA SER A 144 -11.27 -4.60 0.56
C SER A 144 -10.68 -3.41 1.32
N HIS A 145 -9.50 -3.57 1.93
CA HIS A 145 -8.87 -2.52 2.74
C HIS A 145 -7.43 -2.25 2.34
N THR A 146 -7.00 -1.00 2.45
CA THR A 146 -5.60 -0.60 2.24
C THR A 146 -5.11 0.28 3.38
N LEU A 147 -4.01 -0.11 4.01
CA LEU A 147 -3.21 0.78 4.87
C LEU A 147 -2.20 1.50 4.00
N LEU A 148 -2.18 2.84 4.00
CA LEU A 148 -1.26 3.67 3.22
C LEU A 148 -0.54 4.66 4.13
N HIS A 149 0.79 4.73 4.02
CA HIS A 149 1.57 5.82 4.61
C HIS A 149 1.64 6.99 3.62
N HIS A 150 1.05 8.12 3.95
CA HIS A 150 1.02 9.32 3.12
C HIS A 150 2.36 10.06 3.09
N ASP A 151 2.49 10.99 2.16
CA ASP A 151 3.64 11.91 2.03
C ASP A 151 3.64 13.03 3.08
N ASP A 152 2.48 13.33 3.66
CA ASP A 152 2.33 14.26 4.78
C ASP A 152 2.60 13.61 6.15
N GLY A 153 2.93 12.32 6.15
CA GLY A 153 3.27 11.52 7.33
C GLY A 153 2.10 10.96 8.11
N ASN A 154 0.88 11.02 7.56
CA ASN A 154 -0.25 10.27 8.11
C ASN A 154 -0.20 8.80 7.71
N LEU A 155 -0.53 7.89 8.63
CA LEU A 155 -0.79 6.49 8.32
C LEU A 155 -2.29 6.26 8.35
N VAL A 156 -2.87 5.88 7.22
CA VAL A 156 -4.33 5.86 7.02
C VAL A 156 -4.78 4.49 6.52
N LEU A 157 -5.83 3.95 7.13
CA LEU A 157 -6.53 2.77 6.65
C LEU A 157 -7.77 3.20 5.86
N TYR A 158 -7.94 2.65 4.67
CA TYR A 158 -9.04 2.92 3.75
C TYR A 158 -9.94 1.72 3.53
N CYS A 159 -11.24 1.96 3.38
CA CYS A 159 -12.15 1.03 2.70
C CYS A 159 -12.07 1.32 1.20
N ASN A 160 -11.62 0.34 0.42
CA ASN A 160 -11.39 0.51 -1.02
C ASN A 160 -12.68 0.64 -1.82
N ALA A 161 -13.80 0.10 -1.32
CA ALA A 161 -15.08 0.17 -2.00
C ALA A 161 -15.74 1.56 -1.95
N THR A 162 -15.58 2.27 -0.84
CA THR A 162 -16.12 3.63 -0.66
C THR A 162 -15.06 4.72 -0.84
N HIS A 163 -13.79 4.33 -0.92
CA HIS A 163 -12.63 5.22 -0.95
C HIS A 163 -12.48 6.11 0.29
N THR A 164 -13.12 5.75 1.41
CA THR A 164 -13.12 6.56 2.63
C THR A 164 -12.08 6.09 3.64
N PRO A 165 -11.41 7.02 4.35
CA PRO A 165 -10.59 6.65 5.49
C PRO A 165 -11.47 6.08 6.60
N VAL A 166 -11.07 4.94 7.14
CA VAL A 166 -11.75 4.24 8.24
C VAL A 166 -10.97 4.36 9.55
N TRP A 167 -9.67 4.66 9.49
CA TRP A 167 -8.82 4.96 10.62
C TRP A 167 -7.58 5.77 10.18
N ALA A 168 -7.01 6.60 11.06
CA ALA A 168 -5.76 7.31 10.81
C ALA A 168 -4.97 7.54 12.12
N THR A 169 -3.65 7.80 12.01
CA THR A 169 -2.80 8.22 13.14
C THR A 169 -2.93 9.70 13.50
N ASP A 170 -3.59 10.51 12.65
CA ASP A 170 -3.70 11.97 12.78
C ASP A 170 -2.34 12.69 12.81
N THR A 171 -1.39 12.19 12.00
CA THR A 171 -0.01 12.67 11.93
C THR A 171 0.35 13.36 10.62
N SER A 172 -0.64 13.90 9.89
CA SER A 172 -0.48 14.63 8.60
C SER A 172 0.35 15.93 8.67
N TRP A 173 0.97 16.22 9.81
CA TRP A 173 1.83 17.39 10.05
C TRP A 173 3.32 17.02 10.07
N LEU A 174 3.66 15.75 9.90
CA LEU A 174 5.03 15.26 9.99
C LEU A 174 5.84 15.41 8.70
N ASP A 175 5.15 15.41 7.56
CA ASP A 175 5.74 15.29 6.24
C ASP A 175 6.63 14.04 6.16
N ASP A 176 7.90 14.21 5.76
CA ASP A 176 8.85 13.13 5.57
C ASP A 176 9.06 12.32 6.86
N SER A 177 8.56 11.09 6.83
CA SER A 177 8.45 10.17 7.94
C SER A 177 8.40 8.74 7.39
N TRP A 178 8.45 7.77 8.29
CA TRP A 178 8.21 6.38 7.95
C TRP A 178 7.61 5.64 9.14
N VAL A 179 7.05 4.47 8.85
CA VAL A 179 6.56 3.53 9.86
C VAL A 179 7.44 2.29 9.81
N ASP A 180 7.92 1.79 10.95
CA ASP A 180 8.63 0.50 11.04
C ASP A 180 7.99 -0.41 12.07
N LEU A 181 7.97 -1.71 11.77
CA LEU A 181 7.74 -2.73 12.78
C LEU A 181 9.11 -3.12 13.32
N THR A 182 9.43 -2.69 14.53
CA THR A 182 10.75 -2.92 15.13
C THR A 182 11.02 -4.40 15.34
N LEU A 183 12.29 -4.80 15.47
CA LEU A 183 12.67 -6.19 15.81
C LEU A 183 12.17 -6.68 17.17
N ARG A 184 11.67 -5.76 18.02
CA ARG A 184 11.03 -6.10 19.29
C ARG A 184 9.51 -6.20 19.17
N GLY A 185 8.93 -6.00 17.98
CA GLY A 185 7.49 -6.14 17.79
C GLY A 185 6.66 -4.89 18.10
N ASP A 186 7.29 -3.72 18.14
CA ASP A 186 6.60 -2.42 18.29
C ASP A 186 6.41 -1.76 16.92
N LEU A 187 5.20 -1.31 16.59
CA LEU A 187 4.90 -0.57 15.37
C LEU A 187 5.07 0.92 15.66
N VAL A 188 6.04 1.56 15.01
CA VAL A 188 6.46 2.93 15.34
C VAL A 188 6.40 3.81 14.11
N LEU A 189 5.68 4.93 14.21
CA LEU A 189 5.74 6.03 13.25
C LEU A 189 6.82 7.02 13.70
N ARG A 190 7.77 7.32 12.83
CA ARG A 190 8.95 8.14 13.13
C ARG A 190 9.07 9.37 12.26
N THR A 191 9.67 10.43 12.80
CA THR A 191 10.14 11.56 12.00
C THR A 191 11.25 11.13 11.04
N SER A 192 11.56 11.95 10.03
CA SER A 192 12.75 11.75 9.18
C SER A 192 14.09 11.68 9.93
N CYS A 193 14.14 12.09 11.21
CA CYS A 193 15.32 12.01 12.06
C CYS A 193 15.34 10.72 12.92
N GLY A 194 14.31 9.88 12.84
CA GLY A 194 14.19 8.62 13.58
C GLY A 194 13.53 8.73 14.96
N ALA A 195 13.09 9.93 15.37
CA ALA A 195 12.39 10.11 16.63
C ALA A 195 10.96 9.54 16.55
N PRO A 196 10.50 8.77 17.56
CA PRO A 196 9.14 8.23 17.57
C PRO A 196 8.10 9.34 17.77
N VAL A 197 6.97 9.22 17.08
CA VAL A 197 5.83 10.15 17.16
C VAL A 197 4.58 9.43 17.64
N TRP A 198 4.36 8.22 17.14
CA TRP A 198 3.28 7.33 17.55
C TRP A 198 3.84 5.91 17.63
N GLN A 199 3.36 5.11 18.59
CA GLN A 199 3.79 3.73 18.78
C GLN A 199 2.63 2.88 19.29
N SER A 200 2.67 1.57 19.01
CA SER A 200 1.66 0.61 19.49
C SER A 200 1.86 0.17 20.94
N ASP A 201 3.03 0.47 21.53
CA ASP A 201 3.44 0.04 22.87
C ASP A 201 3.46 -1.50 23.03
N THR A 202 3.89 -2.22 21.97
CA THR A 202 3.90 -3.69 21.92
C THR A 202 5.30 -4.30 21.91
N ALA A 203 6.32 -3.50 22.24
CA ALA A 203 7.69 -3.99 22.37
C ALA A 203 7.78 -5.20 23.33
N ASP A 204 8.47 -6.25 22.87
CA ASP A 204 8.74 -7.50 23.57
C ASP A 204 7.46 -8.30 23.93
N ALA A 205 6.32 -8.02 23.27
CA ALA A 205 5.04 -8.69 23.50
C ALA A 205 4.82 -9.95 22.63
N GLY A 206 5.85 -10.41 21.90
CA GLY A 206 5.77 -11.61 21.04
C GLY A 206 5.14 -11.39 19.66
N VAL A 207 5.05 -10.13 19.21
CA VAL A 207 4.63 -9.79 17.85
C VAL A 207 5.66 -10.26 16.83
N GLU A 208 5.18 -10.80 15.71
CA GLU A 208 5.98 -11.26 14.57
C GLU A 208 5.65 -10.51 13.27
N ARG A 209 4.41 -10.00 13.13
CA ARG A 209 3.99 -9.27 11.94
C ARG A 209 2.83 -8.31 12.18
N LEU A 210 2.75 -7.29 11.34
CA LEU A 210 1.56 -6.47 11.13
C LEU A 210 0.76 -7.05 9.96
N ALA A 211 -0.57 -7.09 10.06
CA ALA A 211 -1.46 -7.54 9.00
C ALA A 211 -2.70 -6.64 8.86
N VAL A 212 -3.06 -6.35 7.61
CA VAL A 212 -4.36 -5.79 7.22
C VAL A 212 -5.28 -6.95 6.85
N ARG A 213 -6.42 -7.07 7.54
CA ARG A 213 -7.34 -8.19 7.39
C ARG A 213 -8.59 -7.78 6.62
N ASP A 214 -9.32 -8.75 6.09
CA ASP A 214 -10.54 -8.49 5.29
C ASP A 214 -11.73 -8.05 6.14
N ASP A 215 -11.71 -8.34 7.44
CA ASP A 215 -12.60 -7.70 8.43
C ASP A 215 -12.25 -6.23 8.70
N GLY A 216 -11.23 -5.71 7.99
CA GLY A 216 -10.67 -4.38 8.08
C GLY A 216 -9.93 -4.08 9.38
N SER A 217 -9.64 -5.10 10.19
CA SER A 217 -8.74 -4.92 11.32
C SER A 217 -7.29 -4.75 10.88
N LEU A 218 -6.60 -3.81 11.53
CA LEU A 218 -5.14 -3.68 11.49
C LEU A 218 -4.60 -4.34 12.76
N ALA A 219 -3.90 -5.47 12.61
CA ALA A 219 -3.51 -6.30 13.74
C ALA A 219 -2.02 -6.60 13.78
N LEU A 220 -1.44 -6.54 14.97
CA LEU A 220 -0.13 -7.11 15.27
C LEU A 220 -0.34 -8.53 15.77
N LEU A 221 0.25 -9.50 15.06
CA LEU A 221 0.02 -10.92 15.26
C LEU A 221 1.28 -11.59 15.81
N ASP A 222 1.10 -12.60 16.66
CA ASP A 222 2.15 -13.51 17.09
C ASP A 222 2.39 -14.63 16.06
N ALA A 223 3.32 -15.54 16.38
CA ALA A 223 3.66 -16.70 15.54
C ALA A 223 2.48 -17.67 15.31
N ALA A 224 1.48 -17.69 16.21
CA ALA A 224 0.28 -18.50 16.07
C ALA A 224 -0.82 -17.80 15.27
N GLY A 225 -0.59 -16.56 14.81
CA GLY A 225 -1.59 -15.74 14.13
C GLY A 225 -2.61 -15.09 15.07
N THR A 226 -2.37 -15.13 16.39
CA THR A 226 -3.23 -14.49 17.38
C THR A 226 -2.90 -13.01 17.48
N ALA A 227 -3.93 -12.17 17.53
CA ALA A 227 -3.75 -10.73 17.65
C ALA A 227 -3.28 -10.35 19.07
N VAL A 228 -2.06 -9.83 19.17
CA VAL A 228 -1.50 -9.21 20.38
C VAL A 228 -2.07 -7.80 20.55
N TRP A 229 -2.28 -7.10 19.44
CA TRP A 229 -2.88 -5.77 19.38
C TRP A 229 -3.71 -5.62 18.11
N ARG A 230 -4.80 -4.85 18.16
CA ARG A 230 -5.65 -4.61 16.99
C ARG A 230 -6.41 -3.29 17.02
N ILE A 231 -6.45 -2.60 15.89
CA ILE A 231 -7.46 -1.58 15.57
C ILE A 231 -8.57 -2.28 14.80
N HIS A 232 -9.83 -2.09 15.22
CA HIS A 232 -10.95 -2.86 14.69
C HIS A 232 -12.31 -2.12 14.74
N HIS A 233 -12.30 -0.81 14.93
CA HIS A 233 -13.52 0.00 15.00
C HIS A 233 -13.69 0.83 13.74
N HIS A 234 -14.57 0.38 12.86
CA HIS A 234 -14.94 1.07 11.63
C HIS A 234 -16.20 0.47 11.01
N ALA A 235 -16.82 1.19 10.08
CA ALA A 235 -17.97 0.69 9.34
C ALA A 235 -17.55 -0.48 8.42
N PRO A 236 -18.42 -1.50 8.21
CA PRO A 236 -18.13 -2.62 7.32
C PRO A 236 -17.86 -2.15 5.89
N CYS A 237 -16.81 -2.68 5.26
CA CYS A 237 -16.51 -2.52 3.84
C CYS A 237 -16.97 -3.78 3.08
N THR A 238 -18.22 -3.82 2.63
CA THR A 238 -18.86 -5.05 2.09
C THR A 238 -19.12 -5.01 0.59
N ALA A 239 -18.59 -4.03 -0.14
CA ALA A 239 -18.77 -3.92 -1.58
C ALA A 239 -17.48 -4.28 -2.31
N ALA A 240 -17.61 -4.83 -3.51
CA ALA A 240 -16.48 -5.01 -4.42
C ALA A 240 -16.01 -3.63 -4.87
N GLY A 241 -14.81 -3.22 -4.41
CA GLY A 241 -14.12 -2.05 -4.94
C GLY A 241 -13.47 -2.34 -6.29
N HIS A 242 -12.52 -1.50 -6.70
CA HIS A 242 -11.63 -1.82 -7.80
C HIS A 242 -10.72 -3.01 -7.44
N SER A 243 -10.21 -3.74 -8.44
CA SER A 243 -9.16 -4.72 -8.21
C SER A 243 -7.84 -3.96 -7.92
N PRO A 244 -7.32 -4.00 -6.70
CA PRO A 244 -6.10 -3.27 -6.38
C PRO A 244 -4.87 -4.02 -6.88
N PRO A 245 -3.81 -3.31 -7.30
CA PRO A 245 -2.54 -3.97 -7.56
C PRO A 245 -1.81 -4.34 -6.27
N ARG A 246 -0.81 -5.21 -6.42
CA ARG A 246 0.05 -5.71 -5.33
C ARG A 246 1.50 -5.75 -5.81
N GLY A 247 2.44 -5.72 -4.86
CA GLY A 247 3.85 -5.80 -5.20
C GLY A 247 4.33 -4.67 -6.09
N ALA A 248 5.04 -5.05 -7.14
CA ALA A 248 5.64 -4.12 -8.09
C ALA A 248 4.77 -3.88 -9.34
N VAL A 249 3.64 -4.59 -9.48
CA VAL A 249 2.97 -4.77 -10.77
C VAL A 249 1.51 -4.32 -10.71
N LEU A 250 1.10 -3.52 -11.69
CA LEU A 250 -0.29 -3.22 -12.01
C LEU A 250 -0.65 -3.97 -13.30
N ARG A 251 -1.56 -4.94 -13.20
CA ARG A 251 -2.02 -5.79 -14.31
C ARG A 251 -3.27 -5.21 -14.98
N ARG A 252 -3.61 -5.73 -16.16
CA ARG A 252 -4.89 -5.42 -16.83
C ARG A 252 -6.08 -5.63 -15.90
N GLY A 253 -7.04 -4.73 -15.98
CA GLY A 253 -8.23 -4.68 -15.13
C GLY A 253 -8.00 -4.12 -13.73
N GLN A 254 -6.76 -3.80 -13.35
CA GLN A 254 -6.43 -3.26 -12.02
C GLN A 254 -6.34 -1.74 -12.03
N THR A 255 -6.57 -1.16 -10.84
CA THR A 255 -6.51 0.28 -10.60
C THR A 255 -5.68 0.59 -9.37
N LEU A 256 -4.70 1.48 -9.49
CA LEU A 256 -3.93 2.03 -8.39
C LEU A 256 -4.65 3.27 -7.82
N ARG A 257 -5.24 3.11 -6.64
CA ARG A 257 -5.93 4.21 -5.90
C ARG A 257 -5.73 4.07 -4.39
N ASN A 258 -5.19 5.10 -3.74
CA ASN A 258 -4.79 5.11 -2.32
C ASN A 258 -3.89 3.92 -1.96
N GLN A 259 -2.96 3.62 -2.86
CA GLN A 259 -2.15 2.41 -2.90
C GLN A 259 -0.76 2.72 -3.45
N SER A 260 0.12 1.74 -3.36
CA SER A 260 1.46 1.80 -3.93
C SER A 260 1.82 0.53 -4.68
N LEU A 261 2.69 0.69 -5.68
CA LEU A 261 3.55 -0.35 -6.20
C LEU A 261 4.97 -0.09 -5.68
N THR A 262 5.67 -1.14 -5.26
CA THR A 262 7.05 -1.04 -4.79
C THR A 262 7.96 -2.00 -5.56
N SER A 263 9.13 -1.52 -5.99
CA SER A 263 10.16 -2.36 -6.60
C SER A 263 10.62 -3.48 -5.66
N ALA A 264 11.10 -4.59 -6.22
CA ALA A 264 11.53 -5.75 -5.43
C ALA A 264 12.61 -5.47 -4.36
N ASP A 265 13.41 -4.40 -4.53
CA ASP A 265 14.43 -3.96 -3.57
C ASP A 265 13.90 -2.96 -2.52
N GLY A 266 12.62 -2.57 -2.59
CA GLY A 266 12.03 -1.52 -1.76
C GLY A 266 12.52 -0.10 -2.07
N GLY A 267 13.34 0.05 -3.12
CA GLY A 267 14.08 1.27 -3.42
C GLY A 267 13.28 2.30 -4.22
N THR A 268 12.18 1.89 -4.84
CA THR A 268 11.34 2.72 -5.72
C THR A 268 9.87 2.46 -5.43
N VAL A 269 9.10 3.52 -5.24
CA VAL A 269 7.69 3.45 -4.89
C VAL A 269 6.89 4.31 -5.86
N LEU A 270 5.95 3.70 -6.57
CA LEU A 270 4.90 4.41 -7.30
C LEU A 270 3.66 4.42 -6.40
N TYR A 271 3.29 5.57 -5.84
CA TYR A 271 2.07 5.68 -5.03
C TYR A 271 1.03 6.53 -5.73
N HIS A 272 -0.23 6.28 -5.41
CA HIS A 272 -1.34 7.17 -5.71
C HIS A 272 -2.00 7.61 -4.41
N ARG A 273 -2.20 8.92 -4.24
CA ARG A 273 -2.98 9.51 -3.16
C ARG A 273 -4.11 10.37 -3.74
N ALA A 274 -5.35 10.02 -3.41
CA ALA A 274 -6.52 10.84 -3.66
C ALA A 274 -6.73 11.86 -2.53
N GLY A 275 -7.59 12.85 -2.79
CA GLY A 275 -7.91 13.96 -1.90
C GLY A 275 -7.00 15.15 -2.10
N GLU A 276 -7.13 16.13 -1.21
CA GLU A 276 -6.42 17.41 -1.30
C GLU A 276 -5.02 17.33 -0.67
N GLY A 277 -4.01 17.91 -1.33
CA GLY A 277 -2.70 18.15 -0.73
C GLY A 277 -1.53 18.27 -1.70
N ASN A 278 -0.34 18.50 -1.15
CA ASN A 278 0.88 18.64 -1.95
C ASN A 278 1.35 17.32 -2.58
N GLY A 279 0.94 16.17 -2.04
CA GLY A 279 1.25 14.83 -2.53
C GLY A 279 0.20 14.14 -3.39
N GLU A 280 -0.93 14.79 -3.65
CA GLU A 280 -2.02 14.19 -4.40
C GLU A 280 -1.57 13.76 -5.82
N GLY A 281 -2.27 12.76 -6.36
CA GLY A 281 -2.02 12.13 -7.65
C GLY A 281 -1.04 10.97 -7.59
N THR A 282 -0.59 10.53 -8.77
CA THR A 282 0.28 9.36 -8.92
C THR A 282 1.74 9.78 -9.13
N ARG A 283 2.66 9.28 -8.29
CA ARG A 283 4.06 9.72 -8.26
C ARG A 283 5.03 8.57 -8.05
N LEU A 284 6.13 8.60 -8.79
CA LEU A 284 7.25 7.68 -8.66
C LEU A 284 8.36 8.34 -7.84
N ILE A 285 8.66 7.78 -6.67
CA ILE A 285 9.65 8.28 -5.72
C ILE A 285 10.71 7.22 -5.46
N ARG A 286 11.97 7.63 -5.38
CA ARG A 286 13.07 6.77 -4.92
C ARG A 286 13.18 6.80 -3.38
N ALA A 287 13.80 5.80 -2.78
CA ALA A 287 14.06 5.70 -1.34
C ALA A 287 14.79 6.92 -0.72
N ASP A 288 15.48 7.74 -1.51
CA ASP A 288 16.11 8.99 -1.08
C ASP A 288 15.16 10.21 -1.10
N GLY A 289 13.88 9.99 -1.38
CA GLY A 289 12.83 11.01 -1.45
C GLY A 289 12.79 11.78 -2.77
N ILE A 290 13.63 11.45 -3.76
CA ILE A 290 13.59 12.12 -5.07
C ILE A 290 12.37 11.63 -5.84
N GLN A 291 11.51 12.58 -6.24
CA GLN A 291 10.49 12.33 -7.25
C GLN A 291 11.14 12.21 -8.63
N LEU A 292 10.91 11.08 -9.29
CA LEU A 292 11.43 10.76 -10.62
C LEU A 292 10.39 11.03 -11.70
N TRP A 293 9.12 10.72 -11.41
CA TRP A 293 8.02 10.88 -12.36
C TRP A 293 6.71 11.16 -11.63
N TYR A 294 5.75 11.75 -12.34
CA TYR A 294 4.36 11.86 -11.90
C TYR A 294 3.44 11.65 -13.11
N ALA A 295 2.28 11.03 -12.89
CA ALA A 295 1.29 10.89 -13.95
C ALA A 295 0.65 12.26 -14.24
N PRO A 296 0.70 12.76 -15.49
CA PRO A 296 0.01 13.98 -15.86
C PRO A 296 -1.49 13.89 -15.53
N ASN A 297 -2.09 15.03 -15.18
CA ASN A 297 -3.51 15.17 -14.83
C ASN A 297 -4.06 14.25 -13.71
N SER A 298 -3.22 13.44 -13.05
CA SER A 298 -3.63 12.58 -11.92
C SER A 298 -4.02 13.34 -10.66
N ARG A 299 -3.82 14.66 -10.63
CA ARG A 299 -4.32 15.56 -9.58
C ARG A 299 -5.75 16.05 -9.85
N ALA A 300 -6.28 15.82 -11.05
CA ALA A 300 -7.62 16.25 -11.40
C ALA A 300 -8.64 15.28 -10.78
N ALA A 301 -9.60 15.82 -10.01
CA ALA A 301 -10.78 15.09 -9.54
C ALA A 301 -10.49 13.69 -8.97
N ASP A 302 -9.46 13.57 -8.11
CA ASP A 302 -9.04 12.31 -7.48
C ASP A 302 -8.71 11.17 -8.45
N ALA A 303 -8.28 11.49 -9.67
CA ALA A 303 -8.13 10.50 -10.73
C ALA A 303 -7.09 9.40 -10.43
N SER A 304 -7.54 8.15 -10.52
CA SER A 304 -6.74 6.95 -10.32
C SER A 304 -5.94 6.54 -11.56
N LEU A 305 -4.91 5.70 -11.38
CA LEU A 305 -4.16 5.11 -12.49
C LEU A 305 -4.68 3.69 -12.75
N THR A 306 -5.21 3.43 -13.95
CA THR A 306 -5.78 2.13 -14.35
C THR A 306 -5.03 1.57 -15.54
N LEU A 307 -4.81 0.26 -15.55
CA LEU A 307 -4.49 -0.48 -16.77
C LEU A 307 -5.75 -1.24 -17.15
N ASP A 308 -6.44 -0.83 -18.21
CA ASP A 308 -7.71 -1.46 -18.60
C ASP A 308 -7.50 -2.88 -19.17
N ASN A 309 -8.60 -3.57 -19.48
CA ASN A 309 -8.55 -4.94 -20.00
C ASN A 309 -7.97 -5.00 -21.42
N GLU A 310 -8.04 -3.89 -22.14
CA GLU A 310 -7.50 -3.69 -23.48
C GLU A 310 -6.00 -3.36 -23.46
N GLY A 311 -5.42 -3.12 -22.28
CA GLY A 311 -4.01 -2.85 -22.07
C GLY A 311 -3.60 -1.38 -22.14
N PHE A 312 -4.54 -0.45 -22.19
CA PHE A 312 -4.23 0.97 -22.16
C PHE A 312 -4.04 1.47 -20.73
N LEU A 313 -2.91 2.15 -20.51
CA LEU A 313 -2.61 2.81 -19.24
C LEU A 313 -3.27 4.18 -19.23
N GLN A 314 -4.17 4.40 -18.29
CA GLN A 314 -5.05 5.56 -18.26
C GLN A 314 -5.09 6.20 -16.87
N VAL A 315 -5.19 7.52 -16.85
CA VAL A 315 -5.65 8.29 -15.69
C VAL A 315 -7.17 8.42 -15.81
N ARG A 316 -7.89 7.94 -14.80
CA ARG A 316 -9.37 7.87 -14.82
C ARG A 316 -9.97 8.58 -13.63
N ALA A 317 -10.99 9.39 -13.87
CA ALA A 317 -11.77 10.03 -12.82
C ALA A 317 -12.63 8.99 -12.07
N ASP A 318 -13.20 9.41 -10.94
CA ASP A 318 -14.04 8.55 -10.08
C ASP A 318 -15.29 8.01 -10.76
N ASP A 319 -15.82 8.72 -11.76
CA ASP A 319 -16.95 8.26 -12.58
C ASP A 319 -16.54 7.24 -13.67
N GLY A 320 -15.25 6.88 -13.72
CA GLY A 320 -14.67 5.97 -14.70
C GLY A 320 -14.33 6.63 -16.05
N SER A 321 -14.59 7.92 -16.24
CA SER A 321 -14.19 8.60 -17.47
C SER A 321 -12.67 8.67 -17.61
N VAL A 322 -12.18 8.51 -18.84
CA VAL A 322 -10.75 8.64 -19.15
C VAL A 322 -10.39 10.11 -19.17
N VAL A 323 -9.57 10.54 -18.22
CA VAL A 323 -9.00 11.88 -18.18
C VAL A 323 -7.84 11.98 -19.17
N GLU A 324 -6.99 10.96 -19.19
CA GLU A 324 -5.84 10.89 -20.07
C GLU A 324 -5.43 9.44 -20.33
N GLN A 325 -5.10 9.14 -21.58
CA GLN A 325 -4.45 7.88 -21.94
C GLN A 325 -2.95 8.12 -22.05
N LEU A 326 -2.17 7.47 -21.18
CA LEU A 326 -0.73 7.68 -21.06
C LEU A 326 0.07 6.81 -22.02
N ALA A 327 -0.38 5.58 -22.23
CA ALA A 327 0.36 4.57 -22.99
C ALA A 327 -0.54 3.38 -23.34
N GLY A 328 0.04 2.43 -24.08
CA GLY A 328 -0.57 1.15 -24.40
C GLY A 328 -0.83 0.96 -25.89
N PRO A 329 -1.30 -0.23 -26.26
CA PRO A 329 -1.70 -1.32 -25.37
C PRO A 329 -0.52 -2.18 -24.86
N GLY A 330 -0.47 -2.45 -23.56
CA GLY A 330 0.50 -3.31 -22.87
C GLY A 330 -0.18 -4.38 -22.01
N ASP A 331 0.60 -5.25 -21.39
CA ASP A 331 0.13 -6.35 -20.52
C ASP A 331 0.17 -6.00 -19.03
N HIS A 332 1.24 -5.33 -18.59
CA HIS A 332 1.39 -4.92 -17.20
C HIS A 332 2.30 -3.71 -17.08
N LEU A 333 2.03 -2.88 -16.07
CA LEU A 333 2.91 -1.83 -15.62
C LEU A 333 3.74 -2.35 -14.44
N ILE A 334 5.06 -2.15 -14.46
CA ILE A 334 5.97 -2.61 -13.40
C ILE A 334 6.89 -1.50 -12.91
N VAL A 335 7.06 -1.44 -11.58
CA VAL A 335 8.08 -0.60 -10.93
C VAL A 335 9.32 -1.45 -10.68
N VAL A 336 10.45 -1.03 -11.24
CA VAL A 336 11.70 -1.78 -11.15
C VAL A 336 12.75 -1.09 -10.28
N PRO A 337 13.68 -1.85 -9.67
CA PRO A 337 14.84 -1.30 -8.98
C PRO A 337 15.59 -0.28 -9.84
N GLY A 338 16.12 0.76 -9.20
CA GLY A 338 16.85 1.84 -9.88
C GLY A 338 16.02 3.07 -10.23
N GLY A 339 14.69 3.02 -10.02
CA GLY A 339 13.83 4.18 -10.13
C GLY A 339 13.14 4.31 -11.47
N GLU A 340 12.55 3.24 -12.00
CA GLU A 340 11.86 3.29 -13.29
C GLU A 340 10.48 2.63 -13.21
N VAL A 341 9.52 3.19 -13.93
CA VAL A 341 8.19 2.58 -14.17
C VAL A 341 8.03 2.28 -15.66
N ARG A 342 7.62 1.05 -15.98
CA ARG A 342 7.59 0.51 -17.35
C ARG A 342 6.23 -0.10 -17.66
N LEU A 343 5.67 0.22 -18.82
CA LEU A 343 4.58 -0.59 -19.39
C LEU A 343 5.22 -1.61 -20.34
N CYS A 344 4.94 -2.88 -20.09
CA CYS A 344 5.52 -4.01 -20.82
C CYS A 344 4.45 -4.78 -21.58
N ALA A 345 4.83 -5.39 -22.69
CA ALA A 345 4.08 -6.47 -23.32
C ALA A 345 4.21 -7.77 -22.49
N PHE A 346 3.41 -8.77 -22.84
CA PHE A 346 3.40 -10.06 -22.14
C PHE A 346 4.75 -10.80 -22.19
N ASP A 347 5.51 -10.64 -23.28
CA ASP A 347 6.86 -11.23 -23.43
C ASP A 347 7.97 -10.44 -22.70
N GLY A 348 7.61 -9.39 -21.96
CA GLY A 348 8.54 -8.52 -21.24
C GLY A 348 9.12 -7.38 -22.08
N THR A 349 8.75 -7.25 -23.36
CA THR A 349 9.16 -6.12 -24.20
C THR A 349 8.65 -4.82 -23.60
N VAL A 350 9.53 -3.84 -23.38
CA VAL A 350 9.13 -2.55 -22.80
C VAL A 350 8.59 -1.63 -23.88
N LEU A 351 7.33 -1.23 -23.73
CA LEU A 351 6.60 -0.39 -24.70
C LEU A 351 6.67 1.10 -24.34
N TRP A 352 6.66 1.41 -23.04
CA TRP A 352 6.65 2.78 -22.53
C TRP A 352 7.39 2.87 -21.19
N ARG A 353 8.05 4.00 -20.94
CA ARG A 353 8.82 4.30 -19.72
C ARG A 353 8.62 5.77 -19.35
N GLU A 354 8.12 6.05 -18.14
CA GLU A 354 8.11 7.39 -17.52
C GLU A 354 7.60 8.56 -18.40
N GLY A 355 6.55 8.32 -19.20
CA GLY A 355 5.96 9.32 -20.10
C GLY A 355 6.52 9.31 -21.52
N GLN A 356 7.41 8.38 -21.85
CA GLN A 356 7.99 8.24 -23.19
C GLN A 356 7.69 6.86 -23.79
N HIS A 357 7.22 6.85 -25.03
CA HIS A 357 7.13 5.63 -25.83
C HIS A 357 8.54 5.17 -26.21
N VAL A 358 8.82 3.89 -25.98
CA VAL A 358 10.09 3.26 -26.38
C VAL A 358 10.03 2.75 -27.81
N ILE A 359 8.85 2.30 -28.21
CA ILE A 359 8.54 1.86 -29.57
C ILE A 359 7.46 2.80 -30.11
N ASP A 360 7.76 3.46 -31.24
CA ASP A 360 6.81 4.28 -31.97
C ASP A 360 6.04 3.39 -32.94
N HIS A 361 4.73 3.32 -32.76
CA HIS A 361 3.84 2.47 -33.55
C HIS A 361 3.10 3.24 -34.66
N GLY A 362 3.35 4.54 -34.83
CA GLY A 362 2.67 5.36 -35.83
C GLY A 362 1.13 5.39 -35.65
N ASP A 363 0.40 5.75 -36.71
CA ASP A 363 -1.08 5.87 -36.70
C ASP A 363 -1.83 4.51 -36.81
N GLU A 364 -1.18 3.36 -36.57
CA GLU A 364 -1.86 2.07 -36.61
C GLU A 364 -2.81 1.91 -35.42
N VAL A 365 -4.01 1.37 -35.68
CA VAL A 365 -4.95 0.97 -34.62
C VAL A 365 -4.34 -0.18 -33.84
N MET A 366 -3.76 0.14 -32.68
CA MET A 366 -3.10 -0.84 -31.85
C MET A 366 -4.11 -1.61 -30.99
N THR A 367 -3.96 -2.93 -30.96
CA THR A 367 -4.62 -3.81 -29.98
C THR A 367 -3.56 -4.51 -29.15
N ALA A 368 -3.87 -4.77 -27.88
CA ALA A 368 -2.99 -5.55 -27.02
C ALA A 368 -2.63 -6.87 -27.71
N SER A 369 -1.35 -7.19 -27.78
CA SER A 369 -0.95 -8.52 -28.22
C SER A 369 -1.63 -9.56 -27.31
N PRO A 370 -2.27 -10.59 -27.88
CA PRO A 370 -2.81 -11.69 -27.08
C PRO A 370 -1.71 -12.30 -26.23
N ARG A 371 -2.05 -12.71 -25.01
CA ARG A 371 -1.14 -13.55 -24.23
C ARG A 371 -0.93 -14.85 -25.01
N THR A 372 0.32 -15.27 -25.11
CA THR A 372 0.69 -16.49 -25.84
C THR A 372 1.43 -17.42 -24.92
N VAL A 373 1.07 -18.69 -24.95
CA VAL A 373 1.77 -19.76 -24.22
C VAL A 373 2.40 -20.71 -25.23
N THR A 374 3.41 -21.46 -24.80
CA THR A 374 4.01 -22.45 -25.69
C THR A 374 2.99 -23.55 -26.04
N PRO A 375 3.09 -24.20 -27.21
CA PRO A 375 2.23 -25.34 -27.53
C PRO A 375 2.30 -26.45 -26.48
N ALA A 376 3.43 -26.59 -25.79
CA ALA A 376 3.61 -27.56 -24.70
C ALA A 376 2.81 -27.18 -23.45
N ALA A 377 2.86 -25.92 -23.01
CA ALA A 377 2.08 -25.44 -21.88
C ALA A 377 0.58 -25.48 -22.17
N LEU A 378 0.16 -25.04 -23.36
CA LEU A 378 -1.23 -25.13 -23.80
C LEU A 378 -1.71 -26.59 -23.80
N LYS A 379 -0.90 -27.51 -24.34
CA LYS A 379 -1.23 -28.93 -24.36
C LYS A 379 -1.35 -29.52 -22.94
N THR A 380 -0.58 -29.02 -21.98
CA THR A 380 -0.65 -29.44 -20.58
C THR A 380 -1.99 -29.01 -19.95
N LEU A 381 -2.41 -27.77 -20.19
CA LEU A 381 -3.69 -27.26 -19.71
C LEU A 381 -4.89 -27.98 -20.38
N LEU A 382 -4.89 -28.08 -21.70
CA LEU A 382 -6.02 -28.64 -22.47
C LEU A 382 -6.25 -30.14 -22.25
N ASN A 383 -5.21 -30.88 -21.87
CA ASN A 383 -5.28 -32.33 -21.66
C ASN A 383 -5.27 -32.71 -20.17
N ALA A 384 -5.69 -31.79 -19.28
CA ALA A 384 -5.86 -32.13 -17.88
C ALA A 384 -6.84 -33.32 -17.74
N ASP A 385 -6.44 -34.33 -16.96
CA ASP A 385 -7.25 -35.55 -16.83
C ASP A 385 -8.45 -35.31 -15.90
N ALA A 386 -8.24 -34.55 -14.82
CA ALA A 386 -9.23 -34.08 -13.85
C ALA A 386 -9.44 -32.56 -13.95
N THR A 387 -10.19 -31.94 -13.03
CA THR A 387 -10.39 -30.48 -12.99
C THR A 387 -9.02 -29.76 -12.94
N PRO A 388 -8.70 -28.87 -13.90
CA PRO A 388 -7.42 -28.18 -13.91
C PRO A 388 -7.34 -27.17 -12.76
N ILE A 389 -6.27 -27.25 -11.96
CA ILE A 389 -5.91 -26.24 -10.97
C ILE A 389 -4.66 -25.49 -11.43
N VAL A 390 -4.83 -24.22 -11.78
CA VAL A 390 -3.81 -23.40 -12.44
C VAL A 390 -3.22 -22.41 -11.44
N ARG A 391 -1.90 -22.44 -11.24
CA ARG A 391 -1.18 -21.38 -10.52
C ARG A 391 -1.05 -20.18 -11.45
N THR A 392 -1.60 -19.03 -11.06
CA THR A 392 -1.51 -17.79 -11.84
C THR A 392 -0.76 -16.67 -11.12
N ASP A 393 -0.31 -16.91 -9.88
CA ASP A 393 0.61 -16.03 -9.17
C ASP A 393 1.85 -16.79 -8.70
N PHE A 394 3.00 -16.35 -9.18
CA PHE A 394 4.33 -16.90 -8.88
C PHE A 394 5.16 -15.96 -8.00
N SER A 395 4.52 -15.01 -7.31
CA SER A 395 5.22 -13.98 -6.53
C SER A 395 5.79 -14.49 -5.19
N ASP A 396 5.18 -15.52 -4.62
CA ASP A 396 5.59 -16.12 -3.33
C ASP A 396 5.48 -17.66 -3.38
N ASP A 397 6.65 -18.33 -3.41
CA ASP A 397 6.73 -19.80 -3.39
C ASP A 397 6.42 -20.40 -2.01
N HIS A 398 6.65 -19.66 -0.92
CA HIS A 398 6.35 -20.15 0.43
C HIS A 398 4.84 -20.14 0.71
N ALA A 399 4.16 -19.06 0.31
CA ALA A 399 2.70 -19.00 0.34
C ALA A 399 2.09 -20.09 -0.56
N TRP A 400 2.65 -20.30 -1.76
CA TRP A 400 2.25 -21.40 -2.64
C TRP A 400 2.38 -22.77 -1.97
N ASP A 401 3.53 -23.09 -1.37
CA ASP A 401 3.74 -24.37 -0.70
C ASP A 401 2.76 -24.60 0.45
N THR A 402 2.31 -23.52 1.10
CA THR A 402 1.32 -23.58 2.18
C THR A 402 -0.09 -23.79 1.64
N ALA A 403 -0.51 -22.97 0.67
CA ALA A 403 -1.80 -23.14 0.02
C ALA A 403 -1.95 -24.52 -0.63
N TRP A 404 -0.92 -25.00 -1.33
CA TRP A 404 -0.93 -26.31 -1.98
C TRP A 404 -1.05 -27.46 -0.98
N ARG A 405 -0.40 -27.34 0.18
CA ARG A 405 -0.54 -28.30 1.27
C ARG A 405 -1.97 -28.32 1.80
N ASP A 406 -2.57 -27.16 2.04
CA ASP A 406 -3.96 -27.08 2.53
C ASP A 406 -4.94 -27.66 1.51
N LEU A 407 -4.71 -27.46 0.22
CA LEU A 407 -5.54 -28.00 -0.87
C LEU A 407 -5.44 -29.53 -1.01
N THR A 408 -4.26 -30.10 -0.76
CA THR A 408 -3.99 -31.53 -0.99
C THR A 408 -4.02 -32.38 0.27
N THR A 409 -4.24 -31.77 1.45
CA THR A 409 -4.42 -32.49 2.70
C THR A 409 -5.69 -33.35 2.63
N PRO A 410 -5.62 -34.67 2.87
CA PRO A 410 -6.79 -35.54 2.95
C PRO A 410 -7.77 -35.03 4.00
N ARG A 411 -9.07 -35.09 3.68
CA ARG A 411 -10.13 -34.70 4.59
C ARG A 411 -11.15 -35.81 4.75
N GLU A 412 -11.65 -35.94 5.96
CA GLU A 412 -12.81 -36.76 6.24
C GLU A 412 -14.01 -36.15 5.50
N TYR A 413 -14.57 -36.92 4.58
CA TYR A 413 -15.76 -36.59 3.84
C TYR A 413 -16.75 -37.74 4.04
N TRP A 414 -17.71 -37.54 4.93
CA TRP A 414 -18.53 -38.61 5.51
C TRP A 414 -17.66 -39.65 6.22
N ASP A 415 -17.64 -40.91 5.75
CA ASP A 415 -16.93 -42.01 6.42
C ASP A 415 -15.57 -42.34 5.75
N ASP A 416 -15.13 -41.57 4.75
CA ASP A 416 -13.90 -41.82 3.98
C ASP A 416 -12.98 -40.58 3.95
N ASP A 417 -11.65 -40.81 3.95
CA ASP A 417 -10.67 -39.76 3.70
C ASP A 417 -10.54 -39.51 2.19
N VAL A 418 -10.88 -38.30 1.76
CA VAL A 418 -10.87 -37.90 0.34
C VAL A 418 -9.90 -36.74 0.13
N VAL A 419 -9.23 -36.76 -1.02
CA VAL A 419 -8.36 -35.68 -1.50
C VAL A 419 -9.00 -35.04 -2.73
N LEU A 420 -8.78 -33.75 -2.92
CA LEU A 420 -9.25 -33.00 -4.09
C LEU A 420 -8.71 -33.60 -5.40
N ASP A 421 -9.59 -34.12 -6.25
CA ASP A 421 -9.23 -34.70 -7.56
C ASP A 421 -9.03 -33.60 -8.61
N THR A 422 -7.77 -33.19 -8.79
CA THR A 422 -7.39 -32.09 -9.70
C THR A 422 -6.11 -32.39 -10.44
N THR A 423 -5.92 -31.74 -11.60
CA THR A 423 -4.66 -31.77 -12.35
C THR A 423 -3.94 -30.44 -12.19
N LEU A 424 -2.77 -30.44 -11.52
CA LEU A 424 -1.96 -29.26 -11.31
C LEU A 424 -1.34 -28.73 -12.61
N VAL A 425 -1.53 -27.43 -12.87
CA VAL A 425 -0.89 -26.67 -13.94
C VAL A 425 -0.14 -25.49 -13.31
N ALA A 426 1.11 -25.73 -12.89
CA ALA A 426 2.00 -24.71 -12.32
C ALA A 426 3.13 -24.36 -13.31
N ILE A 427 2.76 -23.76 -14.45
CA ILE A 427 3.70 -23.33 -15.50
C ILE A 427 3.82 -21.80 -15.45
N PRO A 428 5.03 -21.21 -15.34
CA PRO A 428 5.22 -19.76 -15.24
C PRO A 428 4.61 -18.95 -16.40
N GLU A 429 4.37 -19.58 -17.55
CA GLU A 429 3.70 -19.00 -18.71
C GLU A 429 2.23 -18.62 -18.43
N PHE A 430 1.63 -19.12 -17.34
CA PHE A 430 0.30 -18.75 -16.86
C PHE A 430 0.31 -17.65 -15.78
N GLU A 431 1.48 -17.08 -15.45
CA GLU A 431 1.60 -15.92 -14.56
C GLU A 431 0.69 -14.77 -15.02
N GLY A 432 -0.14 -14.27 -14.12
CA GLY A 432 -1.07 -13.16 -14.35
C GLY A 432 -2.31 -13.48 -15.17
N TRP A 433 -2.49 -14.71 -15.67
CA TRP A 433 -3.70 -15.12 -16.39
C TRP A 433 -4.94 -15.02 -15.49
N THR A 434 -6.03 -14.48 -16.03
CA THR A 434 -7.30 -14.40 -15.30
C THR A 434 -8.09 -15.69 -15.43
N GLY A 435 -9.01 -15.93 -14.49
CA GLY A 435 -9.97 -17.03 -14.60
C GLY A 435 -10.76 -16.99 -15.91
N GLU A 436 -11.10 -15.80 -16.40
CA GLU A 436 -11.84 -15.59 -17.65
C GLU A 436 -11.03 -15.97 -18.89
N GLU A 437 -9.76 -15.58 -18.95
CA GLU A 437 -8.85 -15.96 -20.04
C GLU A 437 -8.64 -17.48 -20.07
N LEU A 438 -8.45 -18.10 -18.89
CA LEU A 438 -8.29 -19.54 -18.76
C LEU A 438 -9.56 -20.30 -19.15
N ALA A 439 -10.74 -19.81 -18.73
CA ALA A 439 -12.02 -20.40 -19.11
C ALA A 439 -12.25 -20.31 -20.62
N THR A 440 -11.84 -19.20 -21.24
CA THR A 440 -11.89 -19.04 -22.69
C THR A 440 -11.01 -20.08 -23.41
N LEU A 441 -9.79 -20.33 -22.93
CA LEU A 441 -8.92 -21.39 -23.50
C LEU A 441 -9.53 -22.79 -23.37
N LEU A 442 -10.23 -23.05 -22.27
CA LEU A 442 -10.82 -24.35 -21.96
C LEU A 442 -12.24 -24.54 -22.53
N SER A 443 -12.85 -23.51 -23.11
CA SER A 443 -14.24 -23.51 -23.62
C SER A 443 -14.56 -24.59 -24.67
N HIS A 444 -13.53 -25.16 -25.30
CA HIS A 444 -13.65 -26.25 -26.28
C HIS A 444 -13.22 -27.63 -25.74
N THR A 445 -13.00 -27.74 -24.43
CA THR A 445 -12.57 -28.98 -23.77
C THR A 445 -13.74 -29.67 -23.06
N LYS A 446 -13.45 -30.79 -22.39
CA LYS A 446 -14.41 -31.52 -21.55
C LYS A 446 -14.64 -30.85 -20.18
N HIS A 447 -13.86 -29.84 -19.83
CA HIS A 447 -13.89 -29.25 -18.50
C HIS A 447 -15.08 -28.29 -18.38
N GLU A 448 -15.88 -28.47 -17.33
CA GLU A 448 -17.01 -27.59 -16.99
C GLU A 448 -16.59 -26.48 -16.00
N ARG A 449 -15.39 -26.59 -15.44
CA ARG A 449 -14.80 -25.63 -14.50
C ARG A 449 -13.28 -25.72 -14.47
N LEU A 450 -12.66 -24.68 -13.94
CA LEU A 450 -11.25 -24.65 -13.55
C LEU A 450 -11.09 -23.99 -12.18
N LEU A 451 -9.97 -24.28 -11.55
CA LEU A 451 -9.56 -23.70 -10.29
C LEU A 451 -8.34 -22.80 -10.52
N ALA A 452 -8.37 -21.55 -10.08
CA ALA A 452 -7.24 -20.64 -10.20
C ALA A 452 -6.68 -20.29 -8.80
N VAL A 453 -5.38 -20.55 -8.63
CA VAL A 453 -4.60 -20.13 -7.46
C VAL A 453 -3.88 -18.84 -7.82
N ASP A 454 -4.55 -17.73 -7.50
CA ASP A 454 -4.13 -16.38 -7.83
C ASP A 454 -3.55 -15.63 -6.61
N ALA A 455 -3.19 -14.36 -6.80
CA ALA A 455 -2.59 -13.53 -5.75
C ALA A 455 -3.49 -13.37 -4.51
N VAL A 456 -4.82 -13.42 -4.67
CA VAL A 456 -5.75 -13.37 -3.53
C VAL A 456 -5.71 -14.68 -2.74
N THR A 457 -5.62 -15.80 -3.44
CA THR A 457 -5.47 -17.12 -2.82
C THR A 457 -4.18 -17.17 -1.99
N LEU A 458 -3.05 -16.72 -2.55
CA LEU A 458 -1.76 -16.75 -1.86
C LEU A 458 -1.62 -15.70 -0.74
N ALA A 459 -2.30 -14.56 -0.85
CA ALA A 459 -2.26 -13.53 0.18
C ALA A 459 -3.12 -13.86 1.41
N SER A 460 -4.14 -14.71 1.25
CA SER A 460 -5.09 -15.00 2.33
C SER A 460 -4.65 -16.20 3.18
N PRO A 461 -4.70 -16.11 4.52
CA PRO A 461 -4.41 -17.26 5.38
C PRO A 461 -5.44 -18.39 5.24
N GLU A 462 -6.62 -18.12 4.66
CA GLU A 462 -7.66 -19.13 4.39
C GLU A 462 -7.49 -19.80 3.03
N HIS A 463 -6.51 -19.35 2.21
CA HIS A 463 -6.21 -19.81 0.86
C HIS A 463 -7.44 -20.03 -0.05
N PRO A 464 -8.38 -19.06 -0.16
CA PRO A 464 -9.62 -19.26 -0.89
C PRO A 464 -9.39 -19.25 -2.41
N VAL A 465 -9.50 -20.43 -3.01
CA VAL A 465 -9.27 -20.68 -4.44
C VAL A 465 -10.42 -20.11 -5.26
N LEU A 466 -10.09 -19.50 -6.40
CA LEU A 466 -11.08 -19.02 -7.34
C LEU A 466 -11.62 -20.19 -8.17
N VAL A 467 -12.91 -20.49 -8.00
CA VAL A 467 -13.65 -21.46 -8.81
C VAL A 467 -14.27 -20.71 -9.98
N VAL A 468 -14.02 -21.17 -11.21
CA VAL A 468 -14.51 -20.51 -12.43
C VAL A 468 -15.28 -21.51 -13.28
N GLU A 469 -16.50 -21.16 -13.64
CA GLU A 469 -17.34 -21.92 -14.55
C GLU A 469 -16.83 -21.80 -15.99
N ILE A 470 -16.81 -22.92 -16.71
CA ILE A 470 -16.54 -22.94 -18.15
C ILE A 470 -17.86 -23.22 -18.86
N ASP A 471 -18.49 -22.16 -19.33
CA ASP A 471 -19.74 -22.23 -20.10
C ASP A 471 -19.55 -21.50 -21.44
N PRO A 472 -19.41 -22.22 -22.57
CA PRO A 472 -19.18 -21.62 -23.87
C PRO A 472 -20.37 -20.81 -24.39
N GLU A 473 -21.57 -20.93 -23.79
CA GLU A 473 -22.73 -20.13 -24.15
C GLU A 473 -22.78 -18.78 -23.41
N ARG A 474 -21.94 -18.58 -22.39
CA ARG A 474 -21.85 -17.32 -21.63
C ARG A 474 -20.78 -16.41 -22.17
N ASN A 475 -21.12 -15.11 -22.24
CA ASN A 475 -20.15 -14.07 -22.59
C ASN A 475 -19.11 -13.83 -21.49
N GLN A 476 -19.46 -14.09 -20.22
CA GLN A 476 -18.55 -13.97 -19.09
C GLN A 476 -18.74 -15.18 -18.16
N PRO A 477 -17.65 -15.83 -17.74
CA PRO A 477 -17.74 -16.96 -16.84
C PRO A 477 -18.16 -16.50 -15.45
N ARG A 478 -19.00 -17.29 -14.79
CA ARG A 478 -19.30 -17.08 -13.37
C ARG A 478 -18.11 -17.54 -12.55
N SER A 479 -17.87 -16.87 -11.42
CA SER A 479 -16.86 -17.30 -10.45
C SER A 479 -17.29 -17.02 -9.02
N PHE A 480 -16.75 -17.79 -8.07
CA PHE A 480 -16.80 -17.53 -6.63
C PHE A 480 -15.51 -18.08 -5.99
N ARG A 481 -15.23 -17.72 -4.74
CA ARG A 481 -14.09 -18.27 -4.01
C ARG A 481 -14.52 -19.30 -2.99
N ALA A 482 -13.72 -20.34 -2.80
CA ALA A 482 -13.93 -21.35 -1.77
C ALA A 482 -12.64 -21.62 -1.00
N THR A 483 -12.73 -21.70 0.32
CA THR A 483 -11.62 -22.19 1.15
C THR A 483 -11.24 -23.61 0.74
N PRO A 484 -10.01 -24.07 1.00
CA PRO A 484 -9.61 -25.44 0.71
C PRO A 484 -10.62 -26.46 1.26
N HIS A 485 -11.14 -26.25 2.48
CA HIS A 485 -12.15 -27.10 3.11
C HIS A 485 -13.43 -27.21 2.29
N ALA A 486 -14.08 -26.09 1.98
CA ALA A 486 -15.32 -26.07 1.21
C ALA A 486 -15.11 -26.51 -0.25
N LEU A 487 -13.93 -26.27 -0.82
CA LEU A 487 -13.61 -26.57 -2.21
C LEU A 487 -13.73 -28.06 -2.55
N LEU A 488 -13.41 -28.93 -1.60
CA LEU A 488 -13.56 -30.38 -1.78
C LEU A 488 -15.03 -30.75 -2.01
N ASP A 489 -15.94 -30.21 -1.21
CA ASP A 489 -17.37 -30.44 -1.34
C ASP A 489 -17.92 -29.83 -2.64
N VAL A 490 -17.46 -28.64 -3.01
CA VAL A 490 -17.80 -28.00 -4.30
C VAL A 490 -17.45 -28.93 -5.46
N GLU A 491 -16.22 -29.45 -5.53
CA GLU A 491 -15.82 -30.34 -6.62
C GLU A 491 -16.66 -31.61 -6.66
N ILE A 492 -16.87 -32.26 -5.51
CA ILE A 492 -17.65 -33.50 -5.42
C ILE A 492 -19.10 -33.25 -5.85
N GLN A 493 -19.81 -32.31 -5.22
CA GLN A 493 -21.24 -32.09 -5.43
C GLN A 493 -21.55 -31.62 -6.85
N LEU A 494 -20.70 -30.76 -7.42
CA LEU A 494 -20.85 -30.34 -8.80
C LEU A 494 -20.52 -31.49 -9.77
N SER A 495 -19.58 -32.38 -9.47
CA SER A 495 -19.23 -33.52 -10.35
C SER A 495 -20.34 -34.57 -10.43
N ILE A 496 -21.11 -34.74 -9.36
CA ILE A 496 -22.26 -35.66 -9.30
C ILE A 496 -23.59 -34.96 -9.62
N ALA A 497 -23.57 -33.66 -9.91
CA ALA A 497 -24.74 -32.83 -10.18
C ALA A 497 -25.83 -32.88 -9.09
N ASN A 498 -25.43 -33.05 -7.82
CA ASN A 498 -26.36 -33.06 -6.68
C ASN A 498 -26.70 -31.63 -6.22
N MET A 499 -25.73 -30.71 -6.32
CA MET A 499 -25.94 -29.27 -6.13
C MET A 499 -25.45 -28.50 -7.34
N GLY A 500 -26.08 -27.35 -7.61
CA GLY A 500 -25.74 -26.48 -8.72
C GLY A 500 -24.83 -25.32 -8.33
N TRP A 501 -24.34 -24.60 -9.34
CA TRP A 501 -23.54 -23.40 -9.17
C TRP A 501 -24.22 -22.33 -8.30
N GLU A 502 -25.53 -22.12 -8.49
CA GLU A 502 -26.30 -21.14 -7.74
C GLU A 502 -26.40 -21.46 -6.25
N ASP A 503 -26.33 -22.74 -5.88
CA ASP A 503 -26.43 -23.14 -4.47
C ASP A 503 -25.17 -22.74 -3.71
N PHE A 504 -23.99 -22.96 -4.30
CA PHE A 504 -22.72 -22.55 -3.71
C PHE A 504 -22.52 -21.04 -3.74
N SER A 505 -22.76 -20.39 -4.88
CA SER A 505 -22.52 -18.95 -5.00
C SER A 505 -23.41 -18.11 -4.07
N ARG A 506 -24.63 -18.55 -3.75
CA ARG A 506 -25.50 -17.89 -2.74
C ARG A 506 -25.14 -18.22 -1.29
N SER A 507 -24.38 -19.28 -1.08
CA SER A 507 -23.95 -19.72 0.25
C SER A 507 -22.60 -19.13 0.66
N ALA A 508 -21.94 -18.39 -0.25
CA ALA A 508 -20.76 -17.63 0.09
C ALA A 508 -21.08 -16.55 1.14
N ASP A 509 -20.12 -16.31 2.03
CA ASP A 509 -20.21 -15.28 3.05
C ASP A 509 -20.25 -13.87 2.43
N PRO A 510 -20.55 -12.80 3.20
CA PRO A 510 -20.62 -11.43 2.67
C PRO A 510 -19.35 -10.94 1.96
N ASP A 511 -18.20 -11.57 2.19
CA ASP A 511 -16.92 -11.30 1.53
C ASP A 511 -16.71 -12.11 0.22
N GLY A 512 -17.71 -12.90 -0.18
CA GLY A 512 -17.70 -13.69 -1.42
C GLY A 512 -16.93 -15.00 -1.31
N VAL A 513 -16.56 -15.43 -0.11
CA VAL A 513 -15.84 -16.69 0.15
C VAL A 513 -16.78 -17.73 0.74
N LEU A 514 -16.79 -18.93 0.16
CA LEU A 514 -17.45 -20.11 0.69
C LEU A 514 -16.53 -20.83 1.69
N ARG A 515 -16.99 -20.95 2.95
CA ARG A 515 -16.23 -21.58 4.05
C ARG A 515 -16.80 -22.92 4.52
N THR A 516 -18.11 -23.08 4.46
CA THR A 516 -18.82 -24.25 4.99
C THR A 516 -18.97 -25.35 3.94
N SER A 517 -18.78 -26.60 4.37
CA SER A 517 -19.17 -27.78 3.59
C SER A 517 -20.59 -28.17 3.94
N THR A 518 -21.30 -28.80 2.99
CA THR A 518 -22.57 -29.50 3.27
C THR A 518 -22.39 -30.86 3.93
N ALA A 519 -21.13 -31.35 4.02
CA ALA A 519 -20.76 -32.56 4.74
C ALA A 519 -20.41 -32.31 6.22
N ASP A 520 -20.32 -31.04 6.64
CA ASP A 520 -20.20 -30.63 8.07
C ASP A 520 -21.58 -30.66 8.75
#